data_AF-A0A5J4YZM7-F1
#
_entry.id   AF-A0A5J4YZM7-F1
#
_cell.length_a   1.000
_cell.length_b   1.000
_cell.length_c   1.000
_cell.angle_alpha   90.00
_cell.angle_beta   90.00
_cell.angle_gamma   90.00
#
_symmetry.space_group_name_H-M   'P 1'
#
loop_
_entity.id
_entity.type
_entity.pdbx_description
1 polymer ?
#
loop_
_entity_poly.entity_id
_entity_poly.type
_entity_poly.pdbx_seq_one_letter_code
_entity_poly.pdbx_strand_id
1 'polypeptide(L)'
;MAAFVGSAASAFTGASAVKANEKRSVCSLQMVAMPQTGLVNSKFSARMAKKTAKQTKNKVDEYMARSVQRQYKQAAVATGVYGTQCTEGTVKGAAEASRSAALSRQFRIKQRSAFSKAHDLFEFRKHAIIAAAGCSYEEKMVTRFPKLAAAMVLGQTEMMRTCSRYVVPESVEEEYMAASVDKQMKRRGAPGGVYSLSCAEGVAKGQAEIARVSALGAAYRAASKSASAVTAERYNSMAYGRVHFAHGCSYEEQQFNKYPAAAAAMRSDSYGY
;
A
#
# COMPACT_ATOMS: atom_id res chain seq x y z
N MET A 1 42.64 38.38 2.46
CA MET A 1 44.01 37.91 2.76
C MET A 1 44.17 36.52 2.16
N ALA A 2 45.27 36.37 1.41
CA ALA A 2 45.95 35.21 0.83
C ALA A 2 45.65 33.81 1.42
N ALA A 3 45.93 32.66 0.79
CA ALA A 3 46.32 32.21 -0.56
C ALA A 3 46.70 30.71 -0.40
N PHE A 4 46.55 29.89 -1.47
CA PHE A 4 47.48 28.81 -1.91
C PHE A 4 47.81 27.61 -0.93
N VAL A 5 48.21 26.38 -1.30
CA VAL A 5 48.33 25.52 -2.50
C VAL A 5 48.88 24.15 -2.03
N GLY A 6 48.70 23.09 -2.82
CA GLY A 6 49.61 21.91 -2.89
C GLY A 6 49.11 20.66 -2.16
N SER A 7 48.86 19.49 -2.77
CA SER A 7 49.61 18.63 -3.72
C SER A 7 50.73 17.79 -3.08
N ALA A 8 50.88 16.57 -3.62
CA ALA A 8 51.80 15.45 -3.33
C ALA A 8 51.34 14.51 -2.18
N ALA A 9 50.91 13.26 -2.42
CA ALA A 9 51.60 12.11 -3.04
C ALA A 9 52.84 11.64 -2.26
N SER A 10 52.70 10.50 -1.57
CA SER A 10 53.80 9.55 -1.37
C SER A 10 53.23 8.13 -1.28
N ALA A 11 53.92 7.24 -1.98
CA ALA A 11 53.54 5.88 -2.30
C ALA A 11 54.00 4.90 -1.21
N PHE A 12 53.31 3.76 -1.10
CA PHE A 12 53.98 2.52 -0.72
C PHE A 12 53.48 1.37 -1.60
N THR A 13 54.46 0.77 -2.24
CA THR A 13 54.45 -0.38 -3.15
C THR A 13 54.05 -1.68 -2.44
N GLY A 14 53.33 -2.55 -3.14
CA GLY A 14 53.04 -3.91 -2.68
C GLY A 14 52.17 -4.68 -3.68
N ALA A 15 52.75 -5.04 -4.82
CA ALA A 15 52.11 -5.91 -5.81
C ALA A 15 52.05 -7.36 -5.31
N SER A 16 50.87 -8.00 -5.39
CA SER A 16 50.74 -9.35 -5.99
C SER A 16 49.27 -9.80 -6.13
N ALA A 17 48.93 -10.06 -7.39
CA ALA A 17 48.01 -11.09 -7.88
C ALA A 17 46.52 -11.06 -7.48
N VAL A 18 45.72 -10.32 -8.26
CA VAL A 18 44.33 -10.72 -8.55
C VAL A 18 44.23 -11.04 -10.04
N LYS A 19 44.29 -12.34 -10.35
CA LYS A 19 43.95 -12.88 -11.67
C LYS A 19 42.46 -12.62 -11.93
N ALA A 20 42.20 -12.12 -13.14
CA ALA A 20 40.89 -11.85 -13.71
C ALA A 20 39.92 -13.04 -13.55
N ASN A 21 38.68 -12.72 -13.19
CA ASN A 21 37.54 -13.35 -13.86
C ASN A 21 36.40 -12.34 -14.01
N GLU A 22 36.59 -11.55 -15.04
CA GLU A 22 35.63 -10.75 -15.77
C GLU A 22 34.45 -11.63 -16.21
N LYS A 23 33.33 -11.57 -15.48
CA LYS A 23 31.95 -11.91 -15.93
C LYS A 23 30.94 -11.68 -14.81
N ARG A 24 30.82 -10.42 -14.34
CA ARG A 24 29.67 -9.97 -13.55
C ARG A 24 29.37 -8.50 -13.82
N SER A 25 29.12 -8.19 -15.08
CA SER A 25 28.37 -6.99 -15.44
C SER A 25 27.81 -7.20 -16.83
N VAL A 26 26.53 -6.84 -16.97
CA VAL A 26 25.85 -6.23 -18.11
C VAL A 26 24.47 -6.85 -18.21
N CYS A 27 23.52 -6.05 -17.73
CA CYS A 27 22.13 -6.10 -18.14
C CYS A 27 22.09 -6.09 -19.68
N SER A 28 21.83 -7.24 -20.31
CA SER A 28 21.50 -7.30 -21.72
C SER A 28 20.25 -8.15 -21.90
N LEU A 29 19.19 -7.47 -22.31
CA LEU A 29 18.07 -8.09 -22.99
C LEU A 29 18.60 -8.78 -24.25
N GLN A 30 18.70 -10.10 -24.22
CA GLN A 30 18.65 -10.94 -25.41
C GLN A 30 17.51 -11.94 -25.22
N MET A 31 16.37 -11.64 -25.84
CA MET A 31 15.36 -12.65 -26.14
C MET A 31 15.87 -13.54 -27.29
N VAL A 32 16.82 -14.43 -27.03
CA VAL A 32 17.05 -15.62 -27.88
C VAL A 32 17.63 -16.72 -27.00
N ALA A 33 16.75 -17.66 -26.59
CA ALA A 33 17.03 -19.09 -26.46
C ALA A 33 15.88 -19.73 -25.67
N MET A 34 14.96 -20.40 -26.37
CA MET A 34 14.28 -21.54 -25.78
C MET A 34 15.31 -22.67 -25.66
N PRO A 35 15.51 -23.29 -24.49
CA PRO A 35 16.03 -24.64 -24.43
C PRO A 35 14.84 -25.60 -24.24
N GLN A 36 14.19 -25.95 -25.35
CA GLN A 36 13.56 -27.26 -25.46
C GLN A 36 14.61 -28.21 -26.00
N THR A 37 15.39 -28.85 -25.12
CA THR A 37 16.02 -30.18 -25.32
C THR A 37 16.94 -30.47 -24.14
N GLY A 38 16.87 -31.69 -23.61
CA GLY A 38 17.97 -32.26 -22.81
C GLY A 38 17.51 -33.08 -21.61
N LEU A 39 17.34 -34.37 -21.81
CA LEU A 39 17.32 -35.41 -20.78
C LEU A 39 18.66 -35.43 -20.02
N VAL A 40 18.84 -34.51 -19.07
CA VAL A 40 19.98 -34.55 -18.13
C VAL A 40 19.48 -34.10 -16.77
N ASN A 41 19.33 -35.04 -15.84
CA ASN A 41 19.02 -34.84 -14.41
C ASN A 41 18.19 -33.56 -14.13
N SER A 42 17.06 -33.46 -14.83
CA SER A 42 16.36 -32.19 -15.11
C SER A 42 15.77 -31.53 -13.87
N LYS A 43 15.69 -32.25 -12.76
CA LYS A 43 15.11 -31.76 -11.50
C LYS A 43 15.98 -30.70 -10.83
N PHE A 44 17.33 -30.78 -10.88
CA PHE A 44 18.19 -29.81 -10.17
C PHE A 44 18.34 -28.49 -10.95
N SER A 45 18.65 -28.55 -12.25
CA SER A 45 18.78 -27.36 -13.11
C SER A 45 17.44 -26.63 -13.29
N ALA A 46 16.33 -27.37 -13.52
CA ALA A 46 15.01 -26.74 -13.61
C ALA A 46 14.53 -26.15 -12.27
N ARG A 47 14.91 -26.73 -11.12
CA ARG A 47 14.62 -26.14 -9.80
C ARG A 47 15.40 -24.85 -9.59
N MET A 48 16.67 -24.79 -9.98
CA MET A 48 17.50 -23.59 -9.88
C MET A 48 16.99 -22.47 -10.80
N ALA A 49 16.66 -22.78 -12.06
CA ALA A 49 16.05 -21.83 -13.00
C ALA A 49 14.67 -21.32 -12.52
N LYS A 50 13.83 -22.21 -11.95
CA LYS A 50 12.54 -21.80 -11.36
C LYS A 50 12.73 -20.92 -10.12
N LYS A 51 13.77 -21.17 -9.32
CA LYS A 51 14.09 -20.37 -8.12
C LYS A 51 14.53 -18.96 -8.50
N THR A 52 15.42 -18.81 -9.47
CA THR A 52 15.87 -17.49 -9.96
C THR A 52 14.75 -16.72 -10.64
N ALA A 53 13.92 -17.38 -11.45
CA ALA A 53 12.73 -16.76 -12.05
C ALA A 53 11.72 -16.28 -11.00
N LYS A 54 11.43 -17.09 -9.97
CA LYS A 54 10.54 -16.72 -8.86
C LYS A 54 11.07 -15.54 -8.05
N GLN A 55 12.37 -15.54 -7.73
CA GLN A 55 13.01 -14.43 -7.02
C GLN A 55 12.95 -13.14 -7.82
N THR A 56 13.21 -13.21 -9.13
CA THR A 56 13.11 -12.06 -10.03
C THR A 56 11.68 -11.53 -10.07
N LYS A 57 10.68 -12.41 -10.24
CA LYS A 57 9.26 -12.02 -10.24
C LYS A 57 8.86 -11.32 -8.94
N ASN A 58 9.32 -11.82 -7.78
CA ASN A 58 9.02 -11.20 -6.49
C ASN A 58 9.65 -9.81 -6.33
N LYS A 59 10.88 -9.61 -6.82
CA LYS A 59 11.54 -8.30 -6.81
C LYS A 59 10.83 -7.31 -7.75
N VAL A 60 10.40 -7.79 -8.91
CA VAL A 60 9.61 -6.99 -9.86
C VAL A 60 8.28 -6.57 -9.24
N ASP A 61 7.56 -7.48 -8.58
CA ASP A 61 6.31 -7.18 -7.87
C ASP A 61 6.50 -6.10 -6.79
N GLU A 62 7.56 -6.21 -5.98
CA GLU A 62 7.89 -5.20 -4.96
C GLU A 62 8.24 -3.84 -5.57
N TYR A 63 9.01 -3.84 -6.67
CA TYR A 63 9.37 -2.63 -7.37
C TYR A 63 8.13 -1.94 -7.96
N MET A 64 7.28 -2.69 -8.65
CA MET A 64 6.04 -2.19 -9.24
C MET A 64 5.11 -1.61 -8.17
N ALA A 65 4.88 -2.34 -7.08
CA ALA A 65 4.08 -1.88 -5.95
C ALA A 65 4.59 -0.55 -5.37
N ARG A 66 5.91 -0.43 -5.15
CA ARG A 66 6.53 0.82 -4.67
C ARG A 66 6.43 1.95 -5.68
N SER A 67 6.59 1.65 -6.97
CA SER A 67 6.54 2.66 -8.04
C SER A 67 5.16 3.29 -8.18
N VAL A 68 4.10 2.48 -8.09
CA VAL A 68 2.70 2.94 -8.13
C VAL A 68 2.37 3.73 -6.87
N GLN A 69 2.77 3.26 -5.68
CA GLN A 69 2.59 4.05 -4.45
C GLN A 69 3.31 5.40 -4.50
N ARG A 70 4.48 5.47 -5.13
CA ARG A 70 5.19 6.74 -5.33
C ARG A 70 4.40 7.68 -6.25
N GLN A 71 3.81 7.18 -7.32
CA GLN A 71 2.96 7.98 -8.21
C GLN A 71 1.71 8.50 -7.47
N TYR A 72 1.05 7.66 -6.66
CA TYR A 72 -0.08 8.12 -5.84
C TYR A 72 0.31 9.15 -4.79
N LYS A 73 1.51 9.02 -4.18
CA LYS A 73 2.04 10.05 -3.27
C LYS A 73 2.36 11.36 -3.99
N GLN A 74 2.86 11.30 -5.23
CA GLN A 74 3.07 12.49 -6.06
C GLN A 74 1.75 13.20 -6.37
N ALA A 75 0.67 12.45 -6.62
CA ALA A 75 -0.65 13.03 -6.83
C ALA A 75 -1.17 13.78 -5.57
N ALA A 76 -0.83 13.32 -4.37
CA ALA A 76 -1.15 14.03 -3.13
C ALA A 76 -0.35 15.33 -2.93
N VAL A 77 0.76 15.52 -3.65
CA VAL A 77 1.69 16.66 -3.55
C VAL A 77 1.99 17.21 -4.95
N ALA A 78 0.94 17.55 -5.70
CA ALA A 78 1.06 17.91 -7.11
C ALA A 78 1.91 19.17 -7.37
N THR A 79 1.89 20.13 -6.46
CA THR A 79 2.62 21.42 -6.59
C THR A 79 3.99 21.42 -5.91
N GLY A 80 4.44 20.29 -5.37
CA GLY A 80 5.68 20.20 -4.58
C GLY A 80 5.57 20.70 -3.14
N VAL A 81 4.46 21.33 -2.75
CA VAL A 81 4.18 21.74 -1.37
C VAL A 81 3.32 20.68 -0.68
N TYR A 82 3.80 20.16 0.46
CA TYR A 82 3.07 19.15 1.23
C TYR A 82 1.78 19.72 1.84
N GLY A 83 0.65 19.11 1.50
CA GLY A 83 -0.64 19.42 2.13
C GLY A 83 -0.82 18.75 3.49
N THR A 84 -1.92 19.07 4.17
CA THR A 84 -2.27 18.51 5.49
C THR A 84 -2.44 16.98 5.48
N GLN A 85 -2.75 16.38 4.33
CA GLN A 85 -2.85 14.93 4.17
C GLN A 85 -1.52 14.20 4.48
N CYS A 86 -0.39 14.82 4.15
CA CYS A 86 0.94 14.22 4.27
C CYS A 86 1.58 14.43 5.64
N THR A 87 0.87 15.02 6.61
CA THR A 87 1.40 15.25 7.95
C THR A 87 1.39 13.95 8.76
N GLU A 88 2.58 13.42 9.06
CA GLU A 88 2.74 12.12 9.73
C GLU A 88 2.63 12.22 11.26
N GLY A 89 2.93 13.38 11.84
CA GLY A 89 2.86 13.63 13.27
C GLY A 89 2.59 15.10 13.59
N THR A 90 1.89 15.36 14.68
CA THR A 90 1.54 16.71 15.14
C THR A 90 2.59 17.30 16.10
N VAL A 91 3.31 16.43 16.82
CA VAL A 91 4.35 16.81 17.78
C VAL A 91 5.71 16.23 17.37
N LYS A 92 6.79 16.85 17.86
CA LYS A 92 8.15 16.34 17.67
C LYS A 92 8.23 14.90 18.22
N GLY A 93 8.82 13.99 17.44
CA GLY A 93 8.93 12.56 17.79
C GLY A 93 7.71 11.69 17.42
N ALA A 94 6.54 12.28 17.12
CA ALA A 94 5.38 11.49 16.70
C ALA A 94 5.59 10.77 15.36
N ALA A 95 6.40 11.34 14.46
CA ALA A 95 6.74 10.69 13.19
C ALA A 95 7.51 9.36 13.40
N GLU A 96 8.47 9.33 14.34
CA GLU A 96 9.21 8.10 14.67
C GLU A 96 8.30 7.05 15.32
N ALA A 97 7.41 7.48 16.22
CA ALA A 97 6.40 6.61 16.80
C ALA A 97 5.50 6.01 15.71
N SER A 98 5.01 6.81 14.76
CA SER A 98 4.20 6.35 13.64
C SER A 98 4.95 5.36 12.74
N ARG A 99 6.25 5.57 12.50
CA ARG A 99 7.12 4.66 11.76
C ARG A 99 7.26 3.32 12.47
N SER A 100 7.47 3.32 13.78
CA SER A 100 7.59 2.09 14.59
C SER A 100 6.28 1.28 14.56
N ALA A 101 5.13 1.94 14.63
CA ALA A 101 3.81 1.31 14.52
C ALA A 101 3.58 0.73 13.12
N ALA A 102 3.97 1.46 12.06
CA ALA A 102 3.86 1.00 10.68
C ALA A 102 4.73 -0.25 10.41
N LEU A 103 5.97 -0.27 10.88
CA LEU A 103 6.86 -1.45 10.77
C LEU A 103 6.30 -2.65 11.53
N SER A 104 5.78 -2.41 12.74
CA SER A 104 5.13 -3.46 13.54
C SER A 104 3.89 -4.02 12.85
N ARG A 105 3.08 -3.18 12.21
CA ARG A 105 1.92 -3.62 11.41
C ARG A 105 2.36 -4.46 10.21
N GLN A 106 3.41 -4.04 9.48
CA GLN A 106 3.97 -4.83 8.37
C GLN A 106 4.45 -6.21 8.82
N PHE A 107 5.04 -6.30 10.02
CA PHE A 107 5.44 -7.57 10.60
C PHE A 107 4.22 -8.45 10.94
N ARG A 108 3.19 -7.89 11.61
CA ARG A 108 1.97 -8.63 11.97
C ARG A 108 1.20 -9.13 10.74
N ILE A 109 1.11 -8.34 9.67
CA ILE A 109 0.49 -8.79 8.41
C ILE A 109 1.21 -10.03 7.85
N LYS A 110 2.55 -10.11 7.99
CA LYS A 110 3.31 -11.30 7.58
C LYS A 110 3.09 -12.50 8.50
N GLN A 111 2.60 -12.32 9.72
CA GLN A 111 2.29 -13.40 10.66
C GLN A 111 0.87 -13.96 10.52
N ARG A 112 0.00 -13.30 9.74
CA ARG A 112 -1.37 -13.80 9.47
C ARG A 112 -1.36 -15.22 8.92
N SER A 113 -2.46 -15.94 9.15
CA SER A 113 -2.64 -17.32 8.68
C SER A 113 -2.52 -17.41 7.14
N ALA A 114 -2.13 -18.59 6.65
CA ALA A 114 -2.00 -18.83 5.21
C ALA A 114 -3.32 -18.62 4.47
N PHE A 115 -4.45 -19.03 5.08
CA PHE A 115 -5.79 -18.79 4.55
C PHE A 115 -6.07 -17.30 4.37
N SER A 116 -5.80 -16.49 5.40
CA SER A 116 -6.06 -15.05 5.35
C SER A 116 -5.21 -14.36 4.28
N LYS A 117 -3.95 -14.75 4.13
CA LYS A 117 -3.08 -14.25 3.04
C LYS A 117 -3.55 -14.65 1.65
N ALA A 118 -4.08 -15.87 1.49
CA ALA A 118 -4.62 -16.33 0.23
C ALA A 118 -5.92 -15.58 -0.13
N HIS A 119 -6.81 -15.40 0.85
CA HIS A 119 -8.01 -14.59 0.72
C HIS A 119 -7.67 -13.14 0.30
N ASP A 120 -6.73 -12.50 1.00
CA ASP A 120 -6.30 -11.13 0.69
C ASP A 120 -5.81 -11.01 -0.76
N LEU A 121 -5.08 -12.01 -1.27
CA LEU A 121 -4.60 -12.02 -2.66
C LEU A 121 -5.74 -11.95 -3.67
N PHE A 122 -6.80 -12.72 -3.47
CA PHE A 122 -7.93 -12.76 -4.40
C PHE A 122 -8.82 -11.53 -4.28
N GLU A 123 -9.06 -11.06 -3.06
CA GLU A 123 -9.85 -9.85 -2.81
C GLU A 123 -9.18 -8.58 -3.34
N PHE A 124 -7.88 -8.39 -3.09
CA PHE A 124 -7.16 -7.26 -3.68
C PHE A 124 -7.15 -7.31 -5.21
N ARG A 125 -7.05 -8.51 -5.80
CA ARG A 125 -7.13 -8.69 -7.24
C ARG A 125 -8.52 -8.30 -7.79
N LYS A 126 -9.60 -8.70 -7.10
CA LYS A 126 -10.97 -8.34 -7.46
C LYS A 126 -11.13 -6.82 -7.55
N HIS A 127 -10.75 -6.09 -6.51
CA HIS A 127 -10.86 -4.63 -6.48
C HIS A 127 -9.89 -3.94 -7.45
N ALA A 128 -8.68 -4.49 -7.65
CA ALA A 128 -7.72 -3.93 -8.60
C ALA A 128 -8.17 -4.06 -10.08
N ILE A 129 -8.86 -5.15 -10.43
CA ILE A 129 -9.43 -5.32 -11.78
C ILE A 129 -10.55 -4.28 -12.01
N ILE A 130 -11.41 -4.08 -11.01
CA ILE A 130 -12.46 -3.03 -11.09
C ILE A 130 -11.80 -1.65 -11.28
N ALA A 131 -10.72 -1.38 -10.54
CA ALA A 131 -9.97 -0.13 -10.65
C ALA A 131 -9.25 0.06 -11.99
N ALA A 132 -8.87 -1.03 -12.69
CA ALA A 132 -8.29 -0.99 -14.02
C ALA A 132 -9.30 -0.64 -15.13
N ALA A 133 -10.60 -0.60 -14.81
CA ALA A 133 -11.67 -0.11 -15.68
C ALA A 133 -11.65 -0.64 -17.13
N GLY A 134 -11.37 -1.94 -17.31
CA GLY A 134 -11.32 -2.60 -18.62
C GLY A 134 -10.00 -2.45 -19.40
N CYS A 135 -8.97 -1.87 -18.78
CA CYS A 135 -7.63 -1.81 -19.36
C CYS A 135 -6.98 -3.21 -19.36
N SER A 136 -6.95 -3.86 -20.53
CA SER A 136 -6.41 -5.22 -20.69
C SER A 136 -4.95 -5.38 -20.24
N TYR A 137 -4.13 -4.31 -20.32
CA TYR A 137 -2.75 -4.33 -19.85
C TYR A 137 -2.68 -4.32 -18.32
N GLU A 138 -3.41 -3.43 -17.67
CA GLU A 138 -3.43 -3.31 -16.22
C GLU A 138 -4.02 -4.56 -15.57
N GLU A 139 -5.10 -5.12 -16.13
CA GLU A 139 -5.68 -6.38 -15.69
C GLU A 139 -4.65 -7.53 -15.71
N LYS A 140 -3.87 -7.65 -16.79
CA LYS A 140 -2.78 -8.64 -16.87
C LYS A 140 -1.70 -8.41 -15.81
N MET A 141 -1.41 -7.16 -15.48
CA MET A 141 -0.41 -6.82 -14.47
C MET A 141 -0.90 -7.14 -13.06
N VAL A 142 -2.09 -6.66 -12.67
CA VAL A 142 -2.64 -6.87 -11.32
C VAL A 142 -2.97 -8.34 -11.05
N THR A 143 -3.31 -9.12 -12.08
CA THR A 143 -3.51 -10.57 -11.94
C THR A 143 -2.21 -11.35 -11.77
N ARG A 144 -1.11 -10.88 -12.37
CA ARG A 144 0.21 -11.53 -12.32
C ARG A 144 1.01 -11.17 -11.08
N PHE A 145 0.81 -9.97 -10.54
CA PHE A 145 1.60 -9.33 -9.49
C PHE A 145 0.71 -8.95 -8.28
N PRO A 146 0.69 -9.78 -7.22
CA PRO A 146 -0.25 -9.59 -6.12
C PRO A 146 0.08 -8.39 -5.21
N LYS A 147 1.36 -8.03 -5.01
CA LYS A 147 1.70 -6.84 -4.22
C LYS A 147 1.33 -5.56 -4.98
N LEU A 148 1.46 -5.57 -6.30
CA LEU A 148 0.97 -4.48 -7.16
C LEU A 148 -0.53 -4.27 -6.99
N ALA A 149 -1.34 -5.34 -7.05
CA ALA A 149 -2.79 -5.24 -6.87
C ALA A 149 -3.16 -4.59 -5.52
N ALA A 150 -2.55 -5.06 -4.42
CA ALA A 150 -2.78 -4.48 -3.10
C ALA A 150 -2.32 -3.01 -3.02
N ALA A 151 -1.16 -2.69 -3.60
CA ALA A 151 -0.64 -1.33 -3.64
C ALA A 151 -1.49 -0.37 -4.50
N MET A 152 -2.10 -0.87 -5.57
CA MET A 152 -3.01 -0.12 -6.42
C MET A 152 -4.29 0.26 -5.69
N VAL A 153 -4.96 -0.73 -5.07
CA VAL A 153 -6.20 -0.50 -4.31
C VAL A 153 -5.95 0.47 -3.15
N LEU A 154 -4.94 0.20 -2.32
CA LEU A 154 -4.61 1.07 -1.19
C LEU A 154 -4.14 2.46 -1.65
N GLY A 155 -3.35 2.54 -2.72
CA GLY A 155 -2.84 3.81 -3.23
C GLY A 155 -3.95 4.68 -3.82
N GLN A 156 -4.90 4.07 -4.54
CA GLN A 156 -6.04 4.76 -5.12
C GLN A 156 -6.95 5.34 -4.03
N THR A 157 -7.26 4.60 -2.97
CA THR A 157 -8.10 5.09 -1.87
C THR A 157 -7.44 6.24 -1.10
N GLU A 158 -6.11 6.22 -0.96
CA GLU A 158 -5.34 7.31 -0.36
C GLU A 158 -5.29 8.54 -1.27
N MET A 159 -5.10 8.36 -2.58
CA MET A 159 -5.08 9.46 -3.55
C MET A 159 -6.45 10.14 -3.66
N MET A 160 -7.50 9.34 -3.87
CA MET A 160 -8.88 9.83 -4.03
C MET A 160 -9.53 10.21 -2.70
N ARG A 161 -8.85 9.90 -1.58
CA ARG A 161 -9.28 10.17 -0.20
C ARG A 161 -10.65 9.57 0.12
N THR A 162 -10.89 8.36 -0.35
CA THR A 162 -12.14 7.62 -0.12
C THR A 162 -12.14 6.85 1.20
N CYS A 163 -11.06 6.90 1.98
CA CYS A 163 -11.00 6.32 3.31
C CYS A 163 -11.82 7.14 4.33
N SER A 164 -12.48 6.48 5.28
CA SER A 164 -13.21 7.15 6.38
C SER A 164 -12.36 8.08 7.25
N ARG A 165 -11.04 7.96 7.22
CA ARG A 165 -10.12 8.91 7.87
C ARG A 165 -10.21 10.32 7.27
N TYR A 166 -10.57 10.43 6.00
CA TYR A 166 -10.55 11.68 5.25
C TYR A 166 -11.93 12.32 5.13
N VAL A 167 -12.97 11.51 4.97
CA VAL A 167 -14.35 11.99 4.81
C VAL A 167 -14.96 12.25 6.18
N VAL A 168 -15.30 13.52 6.44
CA VAL A 168 -15.94 13.95 7.68
C VAL A 168 -17.46 13.97 7.50
N PRO A 169 -18.24 13.31 8.39
CA PRO A 169 -19.70 13.38 8.36
C PRO A 169 -20.19 14.78 8.75
N GLU A 170 -21.23 15.28 8.10
CA GLU A 170 -21.84 16.60 8.42
C GLU A 170 -23.01 16.51 9.38
N SER A 171 -23.68 15.36 9.41
CA SER A 171 -24.91 15.17 10.16
C SER A 171 -24.75 14.03 11.16
N VAL A 172 -25.53 14.10 12.26
CA VAL A 172 -25.52 13.08 13.30
C VAL A 172 -26.02 11.74 12.75
N GLU A 173 -26.95 11.79 11.79
CA GLU A 173 -27.45 10.60 11.08
C GLU A 173 -26.34 9.95 10.26
N GLU A 174 -25.58 10.74 9.51
CA GLU A 174 -24.45 10.24 8.72
C GLU A 174 -23.34 9.67 9.62
N GLU A 175 -23.06 10.32 10.75
CA GLU A 175 -22.11 9.82 11.74
C GLU A 175 -22.55 8.46 12.30
N TYR A 176 -23.82 8.31 12.66
CA TYR A 176 -24.38 7.03 13.11
C TYR A 176 -24.25 5.95 12.03
N MET A 177 -24.60 6.27 10.78
CA MET A 177 -24.50 5.34 9.66
C MET A 177 -23.05 4.92 9.40
N ALA A 178 -22.12 5.86 9.32
CA ALA A 178 -20.70 5.57 9.13
C ALA A 178 -20.13 4.72 10.28
N ALA A 179 -20.47 5.05 11.53
CA ALA A 179 -20.08 4.27 12.71
C ALA A 179 -20.68 2.86 12.69
N SER A 180 -21.91 2.68 12.20
CA SER A 180 -22.55 1.37 12.07
C SER A 180 -21.83 0.49 11.04
N VAL A 181 -21.43 1.08 9.90
CA VAL A 181 -20.63 0.40 8.87
C VAL A 181 -19.26 0.04 9.43
N ASP A 182 -18.57 0.97 10.08
CA ASP A 182 -17.26 0.70 10.68
C ASP A 182 -17.33 -0.40 11.76
N LYS A 183 -18.44 -0.52 12.51
CA LYS A 183 -18.66 -1.64 13.44
C LYS A 183 -18.82 -2.97 12.71
N GLN A 184 -19.56 -3.01 11.60
CA GLN A 184 -19.66 -4.22 10.76
C GLN A 184 -18.28 -4.59 10.18
N MET A 185 -17.56 -3.58 9.66
CA MET A 185 -16.16 -3.67 9.26
C MET A 185 -15.19 -3.75 10.44
N LYS A 186 -15.62 -4.06 11.66
CA LYS A 186 -14.73 -4.49 12.75
C LYS A 186 -15.10 -5.89 13.23
N ARG A 187 -16.38 -6.23 13.10
CA ARG A 187 -16.92 -7.55 13.39
C ARG A 187 -16.41 -8.64 12.44
N ARG A 188 -16.27 -8.37 11.13
CA ARG A 188 -15.79 -9.41 10.18
C ARG A 188 -14.34 -9.83 10.43
N GLY A 189 -13.51 -8.96 10.98
CA GLY A 189 -12.11 -9.26 11.31
C GLY A 189 -11.93 -10.05 12.61
N ALA A 190 -12.98 -10.15 13.45
CA ALA A 190 -12.97 -10.94 14.69
C ALA A 190 -14.25 -11.80 14.81
N PRO A 191 -14.49 -12.77 13.89
CA PRO A 191 -15.75 -13.50 13.83
C PRO A 191 -15.98 -14.42 15.04
N GLY A 192 -14.90 -14.94 15.65
CA GLY A 192 -14.95 -15.84 16.80
C GLY A 192 -14.82 -15.14 18.16
N GLY A 193 -14.93 -13.81 18.23
CA GLY A 193 -14.74 -13.03 19.47
C GLY A 193 -13.28 -12.87 19.92
N VAL A 194 -12.35 -13.63 19.32
CA VAL A 194 -10.91 -13.43 19.49
C VAL A 194 -10.42 -12.40 18.48
N TYR A 195 -9.73 -11.36 18.97
CA TYR A 195 -9.16 -10.32 18.12
C TYR A 195 -8.09 -10.89 17.18
N SER A 196 -8.08 -10.40 15.94
CA SER A 196 -7.06 -10.76 14.96
C SER A 196 -5.73 -10.07 15.24
N LEU A 197 -4.67 -10.57 14.60
CA LEU A 197 -3.33 -9.96 14.65
C LEU A 197 -3.29 -8.55 14.03
N SER A 198 -4.31 -8.15 13.27
CA SER A 198 -4.28 -6.88 12.54
C SER A 198 -4.81 -5.72 13.38
N CYS A 199 -5.89 -5.95 14.14
CA CYS A 199 -6.48 -5.00 15.09
C CYS A 199 -5.60 -4.89 16.35
N ALA A 200 -4.51 -4.12 16.31
CA ALA A 200 -3.83 -3.74 17.56
C ALA A 200 -3.42 -2.28 17.55
N GLU A 201 -3.87 -1.58 18.59
CA GLU A 201 -3.64 -0.16 18.89
C GLU A 201 -2.22 0.09 19.45
N GLY A 202 -1.47 -0.96 19.73
CA GLY A 202 -0.11 -0.87 20.24
C GLY A 202 0.50 -2.24 20.47
N VAL A 203 1.82 -2.32 20.38
CA VAL A 203 2.62 -3.51 20.75
C VAL A 203 3.24 -3.33 22.14
N ALA A 204 3.41 -2.08 22.58
CA ALA A 204 3.97 -1.72 23.88
C ALA A 204 3.04 -0.78 24.66
N LYS A 205 3.26 -0.72 25.98
CA LYS A 205 2.53 0.18 26.89
C LYS A 205 2.65 1.64 26.42
N GLY A 206 1.55 2.38 26.49
CA GLY A 206 1.48 3.79 26.08
C GLY A 206 1.25 4.03 24.58
N GLN A 207 1.45 3.03 23.72
CA GLN A 207 1.22 3.20 22.27
C GLN A 207 -0.25 3.35 21.90
N ALA A 208 -1.17 2.74 22.65
CA ALA A 208 -2.60 2.88 22.41
C ALA A 208 -3.08 4.34 22.52
N GLU A 209 -2.56 5.07 23.50
CA GLU A 209 -2.88 6.49 23.66
C GLU A 209 -2.27 7.33 22.54
N ILE A 210 -1.06 7.01 22.10
CA ILE A 210 -0.44 7.64 20.93
C ILE A 210 -1.27 7.40 19.67
N ALA A 211 -1.77 6.18 19.47
CA ALA A 211 -2.66 5.84 18.35
C ALA A 211 -3.95 6.68 18.40
N ARG A 212 -4.60 6.76 19.57
CA ARG A 212 -5.79 7.58 19.79
C ARG A 212 -5.55 9.06 19.47
N VAL A 213 -4.50 9.66 20.03
CA VAL A 213 -4.15 11.07 19.80
C VAL A 213 -3.80 11.32 18.33
N SER A 214 -3.11 10.39 17.68
CA SER A 214 -2.79 10.51 16.24
C SER A 214 -4.04 10.48 15.35
N ALA A 215 -5.04 9.67 15.71
CA ALA A 215 -6.31 9.59 15.02
C ALA A 215 -7.13 10.88 15.19
N LEU A 216 -7.19 11.44 16.40
CA LEU A 216 -7.83 12.74 16.66
C LEU A 216 -7.15 13.88 15.90
N GLY A 217 -5.82 13.89 15.86
CA GLY A 217 -5.08 14.85 15.05
C GLY A 217 -5.35 14.71 13.55
N ALA A 218 -5.61 13.49 13.06
CA ALA A 218 -6.00 13.26 11.67
C ALA A 218 -7.45 13.71 11.40
N ALA A 219 -8.38 13.48 12.33
CA ALA A 219 -9.77 13.95 12.23
C ALA A 219 -9.85 15.49 12.17
N TYR A 220 -9.08 16.19 13.01
CA TYR A 220 -8.98 17.65 12.94
C TYR A 220 -8.49 18.15 11.57
N ARG A 221 -7.47 17.49 11.01
CA ARG A 221 -6.95 17.81 9.67
C ARG A 221 -7.91 17.46 8.54
N ALA A 222 -8.76 16.46 8.74
CA ALA A 222 -9.82 16.12 7.80
C ALA A 222 -10.90 17.21 7.78
N ALA A 223 -11.23 17.77 8.94
CA ALA A 223 -12.20 18.85 9.09
C ALA A 223 -11.67 20.23 8.62
N SER A 224 -10.35 20.44 8.63
CA SER A 224 -9.74 21.73 8.23
C SER A 224 -9.46 21.88 6.72
N LYS A 225 -9.98 20.99 5.88
CA LYS A 225 -9.79 21.03 4.43
C LYS A 225 -10.61 22.15 3.77
N SER A 226 -10.19 22.57 2.58
CA SER A 226 -10.99 23.48 1.76
C SER A 226 -12.32 22.84 1.33
N ALA A 227 -13.37 23.64 1.16
CA ALA A 227 -14.68 23.17 0.73
C ALA A 227 -14.64 22.39 -0.61
N SER A 228 -13.77 22.81 -1.54
CA SER A 228 -13.54 22.10 -2.80
C SER A 228 -12.96 20.70 -2.61
N ALA A 229 -12.09 20.50 -1.61
CA ALA A 229 -11.53 19.19 -1.32
C ALA A 229 -12.59 18.30 -0.65
N VAL A 230 -13.36 18.85 0.30
CA VAL A 230 -14.45 18.11 0.98
C VAL A 230 -15.50 17.62 -0.04
N THR A 231 -15.92 18.49 -0.96
CA THR A 231 -16.90 18.12 -2.00
C THR A 231 -16.34 17.07 -2.96
N ALA A 232 -15.11 17.22 -3.45
CA ALA A 232 -14.46 16.22 -4.31
C ALA A 232 -14.36 14.85 -3.62
N GLU A 233 -13.98 14.82 -2.35
CA GLU A 233 -13.86 13.59 -1.55
C GLU A 233 -15.19 12.85 -1.40
N ARG A 234 -16.31 13.58 -1.25
CA ARG A 234 -17.65 12.98 -1.22
C ARG A 234 -18.01 12.32 -2.53
N TYR A 235 -17.82 13.02 -3.65
CA TYR A 235 -18.10 12.44 -4.96
C TYR A 235 -17.24 11.22 -5.24
N ASN A 236 -15.97 11.28 -4.83
CA ASN A 236 -15.05 10.15 -4.92
C ASN A 236 -15.51 8.97 -4.05
N SER A 237 -15.93 9.20 -2.80
CA SER A 237 -16.36 8.13 -1.89
C SER A 237 -17.66 7.49 -2.36
N MET A 238 -18.61 8.29 -2.86
CA MET A 238 -19.86 7.79 -3.46
C MET A 238 -19.55 6.91 -4.67
N ALA A 239 -18.73 7.40 -5.61
CA ALA A 239 -18.35 6.63 -6.79
C ALA A 239 -17.62 5.33 -6.42
N TYR A 240 -16.69 5.40 -5.46
CA TYR A 240 -15.98 4.23 -4.95
C TYR A 240 -16.93 3.21 -4.33
N GLY A 241 -17.87 3.65 -3.49
CA GLY A 241 -18.88 2.79 -2.86
C GLY A 241 -19.75 2.07 -3.88
N ARG A 242 -20.26 2.80 -4.88
CA ARG A 242 -21.11 2.23 -5.95
C ARG A 242 -20.36 1.16 -6.75
N VAL A 243 -19.16 1.51 -7.21
CA VAL A 243 -18.37 0.67 -8.13
C VAL A 243 -17.83 -0.58 -7.43
N HIS A 244 -17.38 -0.46 -6.18
CA HIS A 244 -16.72 -1.57 -5.49
C HIS A 244 -17.62 -2.43 -4.61
N PHE A 245 -18.76 -1.90 -4.12
CA PHE A 245 -19.58 -2.61 -3.13
C PHE A 245 -21.05 -2.73 -3.50
N ALA A 246 -21.65 -1.71 -4.13
CA ALA A 246 -23.09 -1.76 -4.42
C ALA A 246 -23.47 -2.77 -5.52
N HIS A 247 -22.55 -3.04 -6.47
CA HIS A 247 -22.69 -4.09 -7.48
C HIS A 247 -24.06 -4.11 -8.23
N GLY A 248 -24.65 -2.94 -8.49
CA GLY A 248 -25.96 -2.82 -9.15
C GLY A 248 -27.18 -2.93 -8.23
N CYS A 249 -26.98 -2.99 -6.91
CA CYS A 249 -28.04 -2.90 -5.92
C CYS A 249 -28.49 -1.45 -5.75
N SER A 250 -29.67 -1.12 -6.27
CA SER A 250 -30.21 0.24 -6.23
C SER A 250 -30.36 0.81 -4.82
N TYR A 251 -30.68 -0.02 -3.84
CA TYR A 251 -30.76 0.38 -2.43
C TYR A 251 -29.40 0.82 -1.88
N GLU A 252 -28.36 0.02 -2.08
CA GLU A 252 -27.01 0.34 -1.59
C GLU A 252 -26.42 1.54 -2.33
N GLU A 253 -26.67 1.68 -3.63
CA GLU A 253 -26.26 2.86 -4.40
C GLU A 253 -26.92 4.14 -3.87
N GLN A 254 -28.24 4.12 -3.61
CA GLN A 254 -28.95 5.26 -3.02
C GLN A 254 -28.41 5.59 -1.62
N GLN A 255 -28.12 4.57 -0.81
CA GLN A 255 -27.57 4.76 0.53
C GLN A 255 -26.18 5.40 0.48
N PHE A 256 -25.31 4.94 -0.42
CA PHE A 256 -23.99 5.54 -0.61
C PHE A 256 -24.05 6.96 -1.16
N ASN A 257 -24.99 7.24 -2.07
CA ASN A 257 -25.19 8.59 -2.61
C ASN A 257 -25.72 9.57 -1.55
N LYS A 258 -26.55 9.09 -0.63
CA LYS A 258 -27.12 9.91 0.45
C LYS A 258 -26.12 10.16 1.59
N TYR A 259 -25.31 9.16 1.91
CA TYR A 259 -24.37 9.19 3.05
C TYR A 259 -22.93 8.86 2.58
N PRO A 260 -22.19 9.84 2.02
CA PRO A 260 -20.85 9.63 1.49
C PRO A 260 -19.82 9.16 2.53
N ALA A 261 -19.98 9.49 3.82
CA ALA A 261 -19.12 8.98 4.88
C ALA A 261 -19.36 7.49 5.16
N ALA A 262 -20.60 7.00 4.99
CA ALA A 262 -20.89 5.58 5.08
C ALA A 262 -20.25 4.80 3.92
N ALA A 263 -20.24 5.38 2.71
CA ALA A 263 -19.51 4.82 1.57
C ALA A 263 -17.99 4.77 1.83
N ALA A 264 -17.43 5.81 2.48
CA ALA A 264 -16.01 5.87 2.83
C ALA A 264 -15.60 4.90 3.96
N ALA A 265 -16.55 4.50 4.81
CA ALA A 265 -16.35 3.49 5.85
C ALA A 265 -16.32 2.06 5.30
N MET A 266 -16.94 1.81 4.13
CA MET A 266 -16.87 0.52 3.45
C MET A 266 -15.44 0.24 2.96
N ARG A 267 -14.95 -0.96 3.26
CA ARG A 267 -13.60 -1.42 2.86
C ARG A 267 -13.68 -2.87 2.38
N SER A 268 -12.69 -3.30 1.62
CA SER A 268 -12.59 -4.70 1.20
C SER A 268 -12.41 -5.62 2.42
N ASP A 269 -12.89 -6.86 2.33
CA ASP A 269 -12.73 -7.82 3.42
C ASP A 269 -11.26 -8.19 3.69
N SER A 270 -10.38 -7.95 2.70
CA SER A 270 -8.92 -8.11 2.82
C SER A 270 -8.20 -7.02 3.61
N TYR A 271 -8.89 -5.91 3.93
CA TYR A 271 -8.26 -4.78 4.63
C TYR A 271 -7.72 -5.19 5.99
N GLY A 272 -8.31 -6.24 6.59
CA GLY A 272 -7.86 -6.87 7.83
C GLY A 272 -7.51 -5.78 8.82
N TYR A 273 -8.51 -5.03 9.25
CA TYR A 273 -8.37 -4.06 10.34
C TYR A 273 -7.85 -4.79 11.57
#